data_AF-A0A1M5NE24-F1
#
_entry.id   AF-A0A1M5NE24-F1
#
_cell.length_a   1.000
_cell.length_b   1.000
_cell.length_c   1.000
_cell.angle_alpha   90.00
_cell.angle_beta   90.00
_cell.angle_gamma   90.00
#
_symmetry.space_group_name_H-M   'P 1'
#
loop_
_entity.id
_entity.type
_entity.pdbx_description
1 polymer ?
#
loop_
_entity_poly.entity_id
_entity_poly.type
_entity_poly.pdbx_seq_one_letter_code
_entity_poly.pdbx_strand_id
1 'polypeptide(L)'
;MSSDSANTTAHRGPGSSPLVWVPPVEHLPRPRTGAQRAYCLAESLGVTLPELLEELRDLGFRGCTPSSLIELATAREVTERLHRRVAR
;
A
#
# COMPACT_ATOMS: atom_id res chain seq x y z
N MET A 1 10.64 51.62 -29.36
CA MET A 1 10.77 50.64 -28.26
C MET A 1 10.46 49.28 -28.87
N SER A 2 11.51 48.50 -29.12
CA SER A 2 11.43 47.10 -29.55
C SER A 2 11.08 46.20 -28.37
N SER A 3 10.21 45.22 -28.62
CA SER A 3 10.17 43.86 -28.06
C SER A 3 9.13 43.12 -28.92
N ASP A 4 9.47 42.18 -29.81
CA ASP A 4 9.85 40.78 -29.55
C ASP A 4 9.00 40.14 -28.44
N SER A 5 8.45 38.94 -28.53
CA SER A 5 8.46 37.87 -29.53
C SER A 5 7.55 36.76 -28.98
N ALA A 6 7.15 35.85 -29.86
CA ALA A 6 6.88 34.44 -29.58
C ALA A 6 5.59 34.03 -28.84
N ASN A 7 5.02 32.85 -29.06
CA ASN A 7 5.04 31.84 -30.11
C ASN A 7 4.10 30.72 -29.61
N THR A 8 3.36 30.13 -30.54
CA THR A 8 2.68 28.82 -30.54
C THR A 8 2.00 28.26 -29.30
N THR A 9 0.67 28.13 -29.43
CA THR A 9 -0.08 26.87 -29.39
C THR A 9 0.72 25.63 -28.94
N ALA A 10 0.47 25.19 -27.72
CA ALA A 10 0.80 23.85 -27.26
C ALA A 10 -0.50 23.05 -27.06
N HIS A 11 -0.63 21.99 -27.86
CA HIS A 11 -1.74 21.05 -27.90
C HIS A 11 -1.95 20.35 -26.54
N ARG A 12 -3.16 20.46 -25.95
CA ARG A 12 -3.62 19.53 -24.91
C ARG A 12 -4.10 18.25 -25.58
N GLY A 13 -3.27 17.21 -25.57
CA GLY A 13 -3.69 15.85 -25.87
C GLY A 13 -4.57 15.28 -24.74
N PRO A 14 -5.55 14.41 -25.04
CA PRO A 14 -6.31 13.67 -24.04
C PRO A 14 -5.58 12.36 -23.72
N GLY A 15 -5.34 12.07 -22.44
CA GLY A 15 -4.82 10.78 -22.01
C GLY A 15 -3.60 10.88 -21.10
N SER A 16 -3.81 11.39 -19.89
CA SER A 16 -2.93 11.04 -18.77
C SER A 16 -3.78 10.30 -17.76
N SER A 17 -3.63 8.98 -17.74
CA SER A 17 -4.07 8.11 -16.65
C SER A 17 -3.71 8.77 -15.31
N PRO A 18 -4.57 8.70 -14.29
CA PRO A 18 -4.23 9.28 -13.00
C PRO A 18 -3.02 8.50 -12.45
N LEU A 19 -1.87 9.18 -12.42
CA LEU A 19 -0.71 8.72 -11.68
C LEU A 19 -1.17 8.54 -10.23
N VAL A 20 -1.27 7.28 -9.79
CA VAL A 20 -1.45 6.97 -8.37
C VAL A 20 -0.23 7.55 -7.67
N TRP A 21 -0.45 8.67 -6.99
CA TRP A 21 0.56 9.30 -6.16
C TRP A 21 0.91 8.32 -5.03
N VAL A 22 2.09 7.71 -5.11
CA VAL A 22 2.70 6.98 -3.99
C VAL A 22 3.63 7.97 -3.29
N PRO A 23 3.29 8.49 -2.10
CA PRO A 23 4.16 9.43 -1.41
C PRO A 23 5.47 8.75 -0.98
N PRO A 24 6.60 9.47 -1.00
CA PRO A 24 7.89 8.95 -0.54
C PRO A 24 7.84 8.57 0.94
N VAL A 25 8.40 7.40 1.27
CA VAL A 25 8.29 6.67 2.56
C VAL A 25 8.91 7.42 3.75
N GLU A 26 9.58 8.55 3.56
CA GLU A 26 10.40 9.18 4.59
C GLU A 26 9.63 10.06 5.59
N HIS A 27 8.31 10.26 5.41
CA HIS A 27 7.48 11.07 6.33
C HIS A 27 6.14 10.39 6.70
N LEU A 28 6.07 9.06 6.64
CA LEU A 28 4.86 8.36 7.07
C LEU A 28 4.66 8.59 8.58
N PRO A 29 3.57 9.25 9.01
CA PRO A 29 3.27 9.40 10.43
C PRO A 29 3.19 8.01 11.06
N ARG A 30 3.81 7.83 12.24
CA ARG A 30 3.75 6.59 13.06
C ARG A 30 2.45 5.84 12.79
N PRO A 31 2.45 4.54 12.45
CA PRO A 31 1.26 3.87 11.94
C PRO A 31 0.14 3.99 12.98
N ARG A 32 -0.83 4.88 12.69
CA ARG A 32 -1.88 5.31 13.63
C ARG A 32 -3.06 4.36 13.61
N THR A 33 -3.15 3.51 12.59
CA THR A 33 -4.25 2.57 12.37
C THR A 33 -3.73 1.16 12.14
N GLY A 34 -4.56 0.15 12.43
CA GLY A 34 -4.25 -1.25 12.12
C GLY A 34 -3.90 -1.44 10.64
N ALA A 35 -4.53 -0.70 9.74
CA ALA A 35 -4.30 -0.78 8.29
C ALA A 35 -2.88 -0.39 7.89
N GLN A 36 -2.33 0.70 8.45
CA GLN A 36 -0.95 1.09 8.18
C GLN A 36 0.05 0.06 8.72
N ARG A 37 -0.23 -0.52 9.89
CA ARG A 37 0.63 -1.58 10.45
C ARG A 37 0.59 -2.86 9.60
N ALA A 38 -0.59 -3.27 9.15
CA ALA A 38 -0.76 -4.40 8.25
C ALA A 38 -0.04 -4.16 6.91
N TYR A 39 -0.09 -2.94 6.40
CA TYR A 39 0.66 -2.54 5.20
C TYR A 39 2.18 -2.64 5.41
N CYS A 40 2.73 -2.08 6.50
CA CYS A 40 4.16 -2.23 6.81
C CYS A 40 4.59 -3.69 7.02
N LEU A 41 3.70 -4.51 7.59
CA LEU A 41 3.94 -5.95 7.72
C LEU A 41 4.01 -6.63 6.35
N ALA A 42 3.08 -6.33 5.45
CA ALA A 42 3.09 -6.85 4.09
C ALA A 42 4.42 -6.50 3.39
N GLU A 43 4.85 -5.24 3.46
CA GLU A 43 6.16 -4.81 2.93
C GLU A 43 7.33 -5.55 3.57
N SER A 44 7.31 -5.75 4.90
CA SER A 44 8.36 -6.48 5.63
C SER A 44 8.42 -7.96 5.27
N LEU A 45 7.30 -8.53 4.84
CA LEU A 45 7.19 -9.90 4.33
C LEU A 45 7.47 -9.99 2.83
N GLY A 46 7.62 -8.87 2.12
CA GLY A 46 7.80 -8.85 0.67
C GLY A 46 6.53 -9.22 -0.11
N VAL A 47 5.35 -9.10 0.49
CA VAL A 47 4.05 -9.41 -0.12
C VAL A 47 3.20 -8.14 -0.23
N THR A 48 2.18 -8.17 -1.09
CA THR A 48 1.20 -7.08 -1.15
C THR A 48 0.18 -7.19 0.00
N LEU A 49 -0.48 -6.08 0.36
CA LEU A 49 -1.53 -6.11 1.39
C LEU A 49 -2.67 -7.10 1.04
N PRO A 50 -3.15 -7.21 -0.21
CA PRO A 50 -4.10 -8.25 -0.60
C PRO A 50 -3.58 -9.68 -0.36
N GLU A 51 -2.34 -9.98 -0.74
CA GLU A 51 -1.71 -11.30 -0.50
C GLU A 51 -1.60 -11.61 1.00
N LEU A 52 -1.25 -10.62 1.83
CA LEU A 52 -1.25 -10.77 3.28
C LEU A 52 -2.63 -11.17 3.82
N LEU A 53 -3.71 -10.55 3.30
CA LEU A 53 -5.07 -10.89 3.70
C LEU A 53 -5.48 -12.29 3.22
N GLU A 54 -4.98 -12.73 2.07
CA GLU A 54 -5.16 -14.10 1.58
C GLU A 54 -4.42 -15.12 2.44
N GLU A 55 -3.17 -14.85 2.83
CA GLU A 55 -2.42 -15.69 3.76
C GLU A 55 -3.15 -15.83 5.11
N LEU A 56 -3.73 -14.74 5.62
CA LEU A 56 -4.57 -14.80 6.82
C LEU A 56 -5.83 -15.65 6.61
N ARG A 57 -6.47 -15.55 5.46
CA ARG A 57 -7.60 -16.43 5.11
C ARG A 57 -7.18 -17.89 5.06
N ASP A 58 -5.99 -18.18 4.54
CA ASP A 58 -5.42 -19.53 4.48
C ASP A 58 -4.93 -20.05 5.83
N LEU A 59 -4.64 -19.16 6.77
CA LEU A 59 -4.44 -19.49 8.18
C LEU A 59 -5.75 -19.79 8.95
N GLY A 60 -6.90 -19.71 8.28
CA GLY A 60 -8.21 -20.09 8.82
C GLY A 60 -9.17 -18.93 9.07
N PHE A 61 -8.79 -17.69 8.75
CA PHE A 61 -9.62 -16.50 8.99
C PHE A 61 -10.57 -16.16 7.82
N ARG A 62 -11.06 -17.15 7.06
CA ARG A 62 -11.87 -16.94 5.84
C ARG A 62 -13.18 -16.18 6.06
N GLY A 63 -13.75 -16.26 7.26
CA GLY A 63 -14.99 -15.57 7.63
C GLY A 63 -14.80 -14.15 8.16
N CYS A 64 -13.56 -13.68 8.30
CA CYS A 64 -13.28 -12.36 8.85
C CYS A 64 -13.44 -11.27 7.78
N THR A 65 -14.00 -10.13 8.20
CA THR A 65 -14.01 -8.93 7.36
C THR A 65 -12.58 -8.43 7.12
N PRO A 66 -12.30 -7.70 6.02
CA PRO A 66 -10.99 -7.12 5.78
C PRO A 66 -10.46 -6.28 6.95
N SER A 67 -11.34 -5.53 7.63
CA SER A 67 -10.99 -4.74 8.81
C SER A 67 -10.56 -5.62 9.98
N SER A 68 -11.26 -6.73 10.24
CA SER A 68 -10.88 -7.69 11.27
C SER A 68 -9.57 -8.39 10.94
N LEU A 69 -9.34 -8.74 9.67
CA LEU A 69 -8.08 -9.32 9.21
C LEU A 69 -6.93 -8.35 9.38
N ILE A 70 -7.13 -7.06 9.12
CA ILE A 70 -6.15 -6.02 9.36
C ILE A 70 -5.78 -5.93 10.84
N GLU A 71 -6.76 -5.90 11.74
CA GLU A 71 -6.50 -5.91 13.19
C GLU A 71 -5.74 -7.19 13.60
N LEU A 72 -6.16 -8.35 13.10
CA LEU A 72 -5.50 -9.64 13.34
C LEU A 72 -4.07 -9.67 12.80
N ALA A 73 -3.80 -9.07 11.64
CA ALA A 73 -2.46 -9.00 11.06
C ALA A 73 -1.46 -8.31 12.01
N THR A 74 -1.95 -7.37 12.82
CA THR A 74 -1.16 -6.66 13.82
C THR A 74 -1.04 -7.38 15.16
N ALA A 75 -1.79 -8.46 15.36
CA ALA A 75 -1.66 -9.29 16.54
C ALA A 75 -0.38 -10.11 16.45
N ARG A 76 0.50 -9.93 17.44
CA ARG A 76 1.86 -10.51 17.47
C ARG A 76 1.90 -12.00 17.10
N GLU A 77 1.01 -12.82 17.66
CA GLU A 77 0.98 -14.26 17.40
C GLU A 77 0.72 -14.59 15.93
N VAL A 78 -0.16 -13.82 15.29
CA VAL A 78 -0.51 -13.96 13.88
C VAL A 78 0.64 -13.47 13.00
N THR A 79 1.22 -12.33 13.34
CA THR A 79 2.42 -11.79 12.68
C THR A 79 3.58 -12.79 12.68
N GLU A 80 3.88 -13.42 13.82
CA GLU A 80 4.93 -14.44 13.95
C GLU A 80 4.64 -15.71 13.13
N ARG A 81 3.36 -16.08 12.99
CA ARG A 81 2.95 -17.21 12.12
C ARG A 81 3.15 -16.87 10.65
N LEU A 82 2.79 -15.65 10.23
CA LEU A 82 2.99 -15.18 8.86
C LEU A 82 4.47 -15.15 8.49
N HIS A 83 5.34 -14.59 9.34
CA HIS A 83 6.79 -14.61 9.11
C HIS A 83 7.35 -16.02 8.90
N ARG A 84 6.92 -17.00 9.71
CA ARG A 84 7.37 -18.39 9.56
C ARG A 84 6.86 -19.07 8.30
N ARG A 85 5.74 -18.62 7.76
CA ARG A 85 5.11 -19.20 6.57
C ARG A 85 5.74 -18.65 5.29
N VAL A 86 6.01 -17.34 5.26
CA VAL A 86 6.63 -16.65 4.11
C VAL A 86 8.15 -16.86 4.06
N ALA A 87 8.81 -17.12 5.19
CA ALA A 87 10.26 -17.41 5.23
C ALA A 87 10.63 -18.86 4.82
N ARG A 88 9.68 -19.64 4.28
CA ARG A 88 9.90 -20.99 3.75
C ARG A 88 9.89 -20.98 2.25
#